data_AF-A0AAU0HQD6-F1
#
_entry.id   AF-A0AAU0HQD6-F1
#
_cell.length_a   1.000
_cell.length_b   1.000
_cell.length_c   1.000
_cell.angle_alpha   90.00
_cell.angle_beta   90.00
_cell.angle_gamma   90.00
#
_symmetry.space_group_name_H-M   'P 1'
#
loop_
_entity.id
_entity.type
_entity.pdbx_description
1 polymer ?
#
loop_
_entity_poly.entity_id
_entity_poly.type
_entity_poly.pdbx_seq_one_letter_code
_entity_poly.pdbx_strand_id
1 'polypeptide(L)'
;MPLQPCGCGADGCLETYISGTGLSNLAEIRTGHHRTAEEIVADPDMAGTLEIWADLTGECLSILQLAVAPDIVVLGGGLSNIPGVENRLSAALATRRLGDAAMPSIAIARHGDSSGARGAALIAAVG
;
A
#
# COMPACT_ATOMS: atom_id res chain seq x y z
N MET A 1 2.09 -1.46 16.66
CA MET A 1 3.25 -1.99 15.90
C MET A 1 4.52 -1.38 16.48
N PRO A 2 5.61 -2.14 16.67
CA PRO A 2 6.90 -1.58 17.11
C PRO A 2 7.49 -0.69 16.02
N LEU A 3 8.19 0.37 16.42
CA LEU A 3 8.92 1.22 15.47
C LEU A 3 10.00 0.39 14.75
N GLN A 4 10.01 0.47 13.43
CA GLN A 4 11.01 -0.20 12.58
C GLN A 4 12.01 0.83 12.04
N PRO A 5 13.31 0.50 12.03
CA PRO A 5 14.30 1.37 11.41
C PRO A 5 14.08 1.42 9.88
N CYS A 6 14.19 2.60 9.30
CA CYS A 6 14.06 2.81 7.86
C CYS A 6 15.42 3.10 7.23
N GLY A 7 15.59 2.70 5.95
CA GLY A 7 16.79 2.99 5.17
C GLY A 7 17.08 4.49 4.98
N CYS A 8 16.10 5.36 5.23
CA CYS A 8 16.29 6.81 5.23
C CYS A 8 16.97 7.36 6.51
N GLY A 9 17.17 6.51 7.54
CA GLY A 9 17.77 6.88 8.83
C GLY A 9 16.78 7.29 9.92
N ALA A 10 15.48 7.37 9.61
CA ALA A 10 14.41 7.59 10.59
C ALA A 10 13.80 6.27 11.07
N ASP A 11 12.99 6.35 12.13
CA ASP A 11 12.21 5.23 12.65
C ASP A 11 10.73 5.38 12.32
N GLY A 12 10.08 4.27 11.97
CA GLY A 12 8.63 4.20 11.81
C GLY A 12 8.08 4.82 10.52
N CYS A 13 8.89 4.94 9.47
CA CYS A 13 8.38 5.32 8.15
C CYS A 13 7.32 4.32 7.66
N LEU A 14 6.25 4.80 7.03
CA LEU A 14 5.19 3.93 6.52
C LEU A 14 5.71 2.80 5.61
N GLU A 15 6.75 3.08 4.82
CA GLU A 15 7.40 2.12 3.93
C GLU A 15 7.82 0.82 4.65
N THR A 16 8.26 0.89 5.91
CA THR A 16 8.70 -0.28 6.68
C THR A 16 7.55 -1.22 7.06
N TYR A 17 6.30 -0.83 6.77
CA TYR A 17 5.10 -1.61 7.06
C TYR A 17 4.25 -1.89 5.82
N ILE A 18 4.08 -0.91 4.91
CA ILE A 18 3.11 -1.01 3.80
C ILE A 18 3.73 -1.44 2.47
N SER A 19 5.07 -1.45 2.36
CA SER A 19 5.77 -2.00 1.18
C SER A 19 5.77 -3.54 1.17
N GLY A 20 6.28 -4.16 0.11
CA GLY A 20 6.43 -5.62 0.04
C GLY A 20 7.33 -6.19 1.15
N THR A 21 8.49 -5.55 1.38
CA THR A 21 9.36 -5.89 2.51
C THR A 21 8.70 -5.52 3.85
N GLY A 22 7.92 -4.44 3.89
CA GLY A 22 7.10 -4.10 5.05
C GLY A 22 6.11 -5.20 5.43
N LEU A 23 5.41 -5.80 4.45
CA LEU A 23 4.51 -6.93 4.68
C LEU A 23 5.26 -8.15 5.26
N SER A 24 6.46 -8.44 4.75
CA SER A 24 7.35 -9.46 5.32
C SER A 24 7.74 -9.15 6.76
N ASN A 25 8.10 -7.90 7.06
CA ASN A 25 8.40 -7.48 8.43
C ASN A 25 7.19 -7.65 9.35
N LEU A 26 5.98 -7.34 8.88
CA LEU A 26 4.74 -7.54 9.65
C LEU A 26 4.52 -9.03 9.98
N ALA A 27 4.78 -9.94 9.04
CA ALA A 27 4.69 -11.37 9.30
C ALA A 27 5.73 -11.83 10.31
N GLU A 28 6.96 -11.36 10.19
CA GLU A 28 8.04 -11.69 11.12
C GLU A 28 7.75 -11.18 12.54
N ILE A 29 7.26 -9.94 12.68
CA ILE A 29 6.83 -9.38 13.96
C ILE A 29 5.70 -10.21 14.59
N ARG A 30 4.71 -10.67 13.81
CA ARG A 30 3.58 -11.43 14.36
C ARG A 30 3.92 -12.88 14.67
N THR A 31 4.74 -13.51 13.85
CA THR A 31 4.92 -14.97 13.85
C THR A 31 6.31 -15.42 14.31
N GLY A 32 7.27 -14.50 14.40
CA GLY A 32 8.68 -14.80 14.66
C GLY A 32 9.40 -15.45 13.48
N HIS A 33 8.76 -15.60 12.32
CA HIS A 33 9.32 -16.24 11.15
C HIS A 33 9.27 -15.33 9.94
N HIS A 34 10.39 -15.27 9.21
CA HIS A 34 10.43 -14.58 7.94
C HIS A 34 9.57 -15.30 6.89
N ARG A 35 8.85 -14.51 6.10
CA ARG A 35 8.06 -14.92 4.93
C ARG A 35 8.10 -13.85 3.87
N THR A 36 8.16 -14.22 2.60
CA THR A 36 8.04 -13.25 1.50
C THR A 36 6.59 -12.75 1.39
N ALA A 37 6.38 -11.62 0.73
CA ALA A 37 5.04 -11.10 0.47
C ALA A 37 4.17 -12.11 -0.30
N GLU A 38 4.75 -12.84 -1.25
CA GLU A 38 4.07 -13.86 -2.05
C GLU A 38 3.63 -15.04 -1.18
N GLU A 39 4.49 -15.51 -0.27
CA GLU A 39 4.15 -16.58 0.68
C GLU A 39 3.00 -16.15 1.60
N ILE A 40 3.02 -14.92 2.09
CA ILE A 40 1.99 -14.35 2.96
C ILE A 40 0.64 -14.28 2.25
N VAL A 41 0.63 -13.91 0.97
CA VAL A 41 -0.61 -13.78 0.18
C VAL A 41 -1.17 -15.14 -0.20
N ALA A 42 -0.32 -16.15 -0.39
CA ALA A 42 -0.72 -17.51 -0.75
C ALA A 42 -1.22 -18.34 0.44
N ASP A 43 -0.86 -17.98 1.67
CA ASP A 43 -1.14 -18.74 2.88
C ASP A 43 -2.39 -18.22 3.64
N PRO A 44 -3.48 -19.00 3.74
CA PRO A 44 -4.67 -18.63 4.51
C PRO A 44 -4.41 -18.34 5.99
N ASP A 45 -3.42 -19.00 6.61
CA ASP A 45 -3.07 -18.77 8.03
C ASP A 45 -2.40 -17.39 8.22
N MET A 46 -1.98 -16.76 7.13
CA MET A 46 -1.41 -15.42 7.11
C MET A 46 -2.43 -14.32 6.81
N ALA A 47 -3.72 -14.64 6.72
CA ALA A 47 -4.78 -13.64 6.51
C ALA A 47 -4.70 -12.49 7.53
N GLY A 48 -4.39 -12.79 8.80
CA GLY A 48 -4.18 -11.76 9.82
C GLY A 48 -3.04 -10.78 9.52
N THR A 49 -1.98 -11.18 8.80
CA THR A 49 -0.90 -10.25 8.37
C THR A 49 -1.45 -9.28 7.36
N LEU A 50 -2.20 -9.82 6.42
CA LEU A 50 -2.68 -9.09 5.28
C LEU A 50 -3.76 -8.09 5.69
N GLU A 51 -4.57 -8.42 6.70
CA GLU A 51 -5.52 -7.47 7.31
C GLU A 51 -4.80 -6.35 8.08
N ILE A 52 -3.77 -6.66 8.88
CA ILE A 52 -2.95 -5.62 9.56
C ILE A 52 -2.28 -4.70 8.52
N TRP A 53 -1.72 -5.27 7.46
CA TRP A 53 -1.11 -4.52 6.36
C TRP A 53 -2.14 -3.60 5.69
N ALA A 54 -3.33 -4.11 5.40
CA ALA A 54 -4.38 -3.33 4.77
C ALA A 54 -4.90 -2.22 5.67
N ASP A 55 -4.99 -2.45 6.98
CA ASP A 55 -5.38 -1.42 7.95
C ASP A 55 -4.36 -0.28 8.01
N LEU A 56 -3.06 -0.60 8.09
CA LEU A 56 -2.00 0.40 8.07
C LEU A 56 -1.96 1.16 6.73
N THR A 57 -2.20 0.45 5.63
CA THR A 57 -2.30 1.07 4.31
C THR A 57 -3.55 1.96 4.20
N GLY A 58 -4.67 1.55 4.77
CA GLY A 58 -5.89 2.36 4.87
C GLY A 58 -5.69 3.65 5.68
N GLU A 59 -4.86 3.60 6.72
CA GLU A 59 -4.47 4.80 7.48
C GLU A 59 -3.62 5.75 6.63
N CYS A 60 -2.64 5.24 5.89
CA CYS A 60 -1.88 6.03 4.91
C CYS A 60 -2.79 6.67 3.86
N LEU A 61 -3.74 5.91 3.30
CA LEU A 61 -4.71 6.41 2.32
C LEU A 61 -5.63 7.48 2.91
N SER A 62 -6.02 7.36 4.18
CA SER A 62 -6.83 8.37 4.87
C SER A 62 -6.06 9.68 5.04
N ILE A 63 -4.77 9.61 5.39
CA ILE A 63 -3.89 10.77 5.45
C ILE A 63 -3.79 11.43 4.07
N LEU A 64 -3.59 10.66 3.00
CA LEU A 64 -3.56 11.18 1.63
C LEU A 64 -4.89 11.83 1.24
N GLN A 65 -6.03 11.21 1.58
CA GLN A 65 -7.36 11.77 1.31
C GLN A 65 -7.54 13.13 1.98
N LEU A 66 -7.13 13.28 3.23
CA LEU A 66 -7.26 14.53 3.97
C LEU A 66 -6.26 15.59 3.48
N ALA A 67 -5.08 15.18 3.02
CA ALA A 67 -4.02 16.09 2.61
C ALA A 67 -4.23 16.65 1.20
N VAL A 68 -4.63 15.82 0.23
CA VAL A 68 -4.69 16.21 -1.19
C VAL A 68 -6.02 15.92 -1.88
N ALA A 69 -6.95 15.24 -1.22
CA ALA A 69 -8.29 14.93 -1.72
C ALA A 69 -8.32 14.42 -3.18
N PRO A 70 -7.61 13.33 -3.50
CA PRO A 70 -7.54 12.84 -4.87
C PRO A 70 -8.87 12.23 -5.32
N ASP A 71 -9.21 12.35 -6.61
CA ASP A 71 -10.33 11.60 -7.19
C ASP A 71 -10.00 10.11 -7.37
N ILE A 72 -8.71 9.80 -7.61
CA ILE A 72 -8.22 8.45 -7.86
C ILE A 72 -6.83 8.24 -7.25
N VAL A 73 -6.63 7.08 -6.64
CA VAL A 73 -5.33 6.57 -6.20
C VAL A 73 -4.98 5.35 -7.04
N VAL A 74 -3.88 5.43 -7.79
CA VAL A 74 -3.41 4.34 -8.65
C VAL A 74 -2.26 3.61 -7.95
N LEU A 75 -2.47 2.34 -7.62
CA LEU A 75 -1.51 1.47 -6.98
C LEU A 75 -0.55 0.86 -8.01
N GLY A 76 0.74 0.93 -7.75
CA GLY A 76 1.78 0.26 -8.51
C GLY A 76 2.67 -0.62 -7.63
N GLY A 77 3.68 -1.23 -8.24
CA GLY A 77 4.64 -2.11 -7.55
C GLY A 77 4.12 -3.53 -7.31
N GLY A 78 4.95 -4.39 -6.72
CA GLY A 78 4.67 -5.83 -6.62
C GLY A 78 3.38 -6.17 -5.86
N LEU A 79 3.07 -5.45 -4.78
CA LEU A 79 1.86 -5.69 -3.98
C LEU A 79 0.56 -5.32 -4.69
N SER A 80 0.60 -4.52 -5.77
CA SER A 80 -0.59 -4.24 -6.57
C SER A 80 -1.09 -5.48 -7.34
N ASN A 81 -0.30 -6.57 -7.37
CA ASN A 81 -0.70 -7.86 -7.95
C ASN A 81 -1.50 -8.74 -6.98
N ILE A 82 -1.66 -8.34 -5.71
CA ILE A 82 -2.51 -9.08 -4.77
C ILE A 82 -3.95 -9.10 -5.32
N PRO A 83 -4.58 -10.28 -5.49
CA PRO A 83 -5.93 -10.35 -6.01
C PRO A 83 -6.92 -9.56 -5.16
N GLY A 84 -7.65 -8.63 -5.79
CA GLY A 84 -8.68 -7.80 -5.13
C GLY A 84 -8.12 -6.77 -4.14
N VAL A 85 -6.84 -6.40 -4.26
CA VAL A 85 -6.20 -5.43 -3.36
C VAL A 85 -6.89 -4.07 -3.36
N GLU A 86 -7.39 -3.62 -4.51
CA GLU A 86 -8.16 -2.39 -4.63
C GLU A 86 -9.44 -2.41 -3.77
N ASN A 87 -10.13 -3.56 -3.72
CA ASN A 87 -11.34 -3.73 -2.91
C ASN A 87 -10.99 -3.80 -1.42
N ARG A 88 -9.93 -4.54 -1.06
CA ARG A 88 -9.45 -4.62 0.32
C ARG A 88 -9.06 -3.25 0.86
N LEU A 89 -8.27 -2.50 0.10
CA LEU A 89 -7.85 -1.16 0.51
C LEU A 89 -8.99 -0.15 0.49
N SER A 90 -9.95 -0.28 -0.44
CA SER A 90 -11.16 0.56 -0.43
C SER A 90 -11.99 0.33 0.83
N ALA A 91 -12.12 -0.93 1.25
CA ALA A 91 -12.81 -1.29 2.49
C ALA A 91 -12.07 -0.74 3.73
N ALA A 92 -10.75 -0.94 3.80
CA ALA A 92 -9.92 -0.44 4.90
C ALA A 92 -9.94 1.10 5.00
N LEU A 93 -9.97 1.79 3.86
CA LEU A 93 -10.06 3.24 3.83
C LEU A 93 -11.48 3.73 4.22
N ALA A 94 -12.54 3.01 3.82
CA ALA A 94 -13.92 3.38 4.13
C ALA A 94 -14.23 3.40 5.63
N THR A 95 -13.57 2.56 6.44
CA THR A 95 -13.71 2.59 7.91
C THR A 95 -13.17 3.87 8.54
N ARG A 96 -12.40 4.66 7.79
CA ARG A 96 -11.73 5.89 8.21
C ARG A 96 -12.31 7.13 7.50
N ARG A 97 -13.50 7.03 6.90
CA ARG A 97 -14.17 8.14 6.21
C ARG A 97 -14.52 9.26 7.19
N LEU A 98 -14.10 10.48 6.88
CA LEU A 98 -14.45 11.66 7.67
C LEU A 98 -15.75 12.28 7.15
N GLY A 99 -16.84 12.11 7.91
CA GLY A 99 -18.15 12.67 7.57
C GLY A 99 -18.60 12.26 6.16
N ASP A 100 -18.94 13.25 5.34
CA ASP A 100 -19.42 13.05 3.97
C ASP A 100 -18.35 13.21 2.89
N ALA A 101 -17.07 13.18 3.25
CA ALA A 101 -15.99 13.25 2.27
C ALA A 101 -16.14 12.19 1.17
N ALA A 102 -15.96 12.60 -0.09
CA ALA A 102 -15.91 11.68 -1.21
C ALA A 102 -14.67 10.79 -1.07
N MET A 103 -14.83 9.49 -1.30
CA MET A 103 -13.73 8.54 -1.25
C MET A 103 -13.08 8.44 -2.63
N PRO A 104 -11.74 8.32 -2.71
CA PRO A 104 -11.07 8.18 -3.98
C PRO A 104 -11.40 6.80 -4.56
N SER A 105 -11.45 6.72 -5.89
CA SER A 105 -11.39 5.41 -6.54
C SER A 105 -10.00 4.81 -6.35
N ILE A 106 -9.90 3.54 -5.98
CA ILE A 106 -8.61 2.83 -5.93
C ILE A 106 -8.49 1.98 -7.18
N ALA A 107 -7.40 2.14 -7.92
CA ALA A 107 -7.16 1.45 -9.19
C ALA A 107 -5.74 0.87 -9.26
N ILE A 108 -5.52 -0.08 -10.15
CA ILE A 108 -4.19 -0.69 -10.40
C ILE A 108 -3.54 -0.05 -11.62
N ALA A 109 -2.24 0.20 -11.55
CA ALA A 109 -1.43 0.72 -12.64
C ALA A 109 -1.44 -0.25 -13.84
N ARG A 110 -1.68 0.27 -15.04
CA ARG A 110 -1.80 -0.54 -16.27
C ARG A 110 -0.50 -0.78 -17.01
N HIS A 111 0.52 0.02 -16.74
CA HIS A 111 1.69 0.13 -17.60
C HIS A 111 2.97 -0.43 -16.97
N GLY A 112 2.92 -0.92 -15.73
CA GLY A 112 4.00 -1.62 -15.05
C GLY A 112 5.36 -0.95 -15.26
N ASP A 113 6.35 -1.74 -15.70
CA ASP A 113 7.73 -1.31 -15.95
C ASP A 113 7.86 -0.18 -17.00
N SER A 114 6.90 -0.06 -17.92
CA SER A 114 6.90 1.01 -18.93
C SER A 114 6.41 2.36 -18.39
N SER A 115 5.86 2.40 -17.17
CA SER A 115 5.24 3.61 -16.60
C SER A 115 6.26 4.76 -16.45
N GLY A 116 7.49 4.46 -16.05
CA GLY A 116 8.54 5.48 -15.88
C GLY A 116 8.94 6.15 -17.20
N ALA A 117 9.22 5.35 -18.23
CA ALA A 117 9.59 5.86 -19.55
C ALA A 117 8.45 6.68 -20.19
N ARG A 118 7.20 6.21 -20.06
CA ARG A 118 6.02 6.92 -20.56
C ARG A 118 5.83 8.25 -19.83
N GLY A 119 5.98 8.27 -18.51
CA GLY A 119 5.91 9.50 -17.72
C GLY A 119 6.94 10.54 -18.16
N ALA A 120 8.20 10.11 -18.32
CA ALA A 120 9.28 10.99 -18.79
C ALA A 120 9.00 11.55 -20.19
N ALA A 121 8.55 10.71 -21.12
CA ALA A 121 8.20 11.13 -22.48
C ALA A 121 7.02 12.11 -22.50
N LEU A 122 6.01 11.89 -21.66
CA LEU A 122 4.88 12.81 -21.52
C LEU A 122 5.35 14.17 -21.02
N ILE A 123 6.15 14.22 -19.96
CA ILE A 123 6.70 15.49 -19.43
C ILE A 123 7.50 16.24 -20.51
N ALA A 124 8.36 15.53 -21.24
CA ALA A 124 9.17 16.13 -22.31
C ALA A 124 8.34 16.63 -23.51
N ALA A 125 7.13 16.12 -23.70
CA ALA A 125 6.23 16.55 -24.77
C ALA A 125 5.37 17.78 -24.41
N VAL A 126 5.25 18.11 -23.11
CA VAL A 126 4.49 19.29 -22.63
C VAL A 126 5.39 20.45 -22.21
N GLY A 127 6.71 20.26 -22.17
CA GLY A 127 7.72 21.28 -21.90
C GLY A 127 8.30 21.86 -23.19
#